data_AF-A0A846PAQ0-F1
#
_entry.id   AF-A0A846PAQ0-F1
#
_cell.length_a   1.000
_cell.length_b   1.000
_cell.length_c   1.000
_cell.angle_alpha   90.00
_cell.angle_beta   90.00
_cell.angle_gamma   90.00
#
_symmetry.space_group_name_H-M   'P 1'
#
loop_
_entity.id
_entity.type
_entity.pdbx_description
1 polymer ?
#
loop_
_entity_poly.entity_id
_entity_poly.type
_entity_poly.pdbx_seq_one_letter_code
_entity_poly.pdbx_strand_id
1 'polypeptide(L)' 'MNSYSYDGRNKDGQLLPSGVYFYRVKAGTYSATKKMVILR' A
#
# COMPACT_ATOMS: atom_id res chain seq x y z
N MET A 1 1.65 -15.66 -11.96
CA MET A 1 1.82 -14.23 -11.63
C MET A 1 0.71 -13.87 -10.66
N ASN A 2 1.03 -13.59 -9.40
CA ASN A 2 0.01 -13.21 -8.41
C ASN A 2 -0.02 -11.68 -8.32
N SER A 3 -1.13 -11.06 -8.70
CA SER A 3 -1.38 -9.63 -8.54
C SER A 3 -2.20 -9.40 -7.27
N TYR A 4 -1.75 -8.45 -6.43
CA TYR A 4 -2.49 -7.99 -5.26
C TYR A 4 -2.85 -6.52 -5.49
N SER A 5 -4.14 -6.21 -5.59
CA SER A 5 -4.65 -4.86 -5.81
C SER A 5 -5.13 -4.28 -4.48
N TYR A 6 -4.64 -3.07 -4.16
CA TYR A 6 -5.09 -2.28 -3.02
C TYR A 6 -6.07 -1.21 -3.49
N ASP A 7 -7.16 -1.00 -2.77
CA ASP A 7 -8.28 -0.16 -3.17
C ASP A 7 -8.16 1.30 -2.67
N GLY A 8 -7.04 1.65 -2.04
CA GLY A 8 -6.78 3.01 -1.57
C GLY A 8 -7.56 3.40 -0.31
N ARG A 9 -8.15 2.45 0.43
CA ARG A 9 -8.94 2.73 1.63
C ARG A 9 -8.21 2.40 2.92
N ASN A 10 -8.44 3.21 3.95
CA ASN A 10 -8.01 2.90 5.30
C ASN A 10 -8.89 1.80 5.92
N LYS A 11 -8.55 1.39 7.15
CA LYS A 11 -9.28 0.36 7.91
C LYS A 11 -10.76 0.68 8.17
N ASP A 12 -11.12 1.96 8.12
CA ASP A 12 -12.47 2.46 8.36
C ASP A 12 -13.25 2.59 7.04
N GLY A 13 -12.70 2.11 5.91
CA GLY A 13 -13.31 2.17 4.58
C GLY A 13 -13.23 3.55 3.91
N GLN A 14 -12.48 4.49 4.48
CA GLN A 14 -12.34 5.84 3.94
C GLN A 14 -11.22 5.90 2.91
N LEU A 15 -11.46 6.61 1.81
CA LEU A 15 -10.42 6.87 0.80
C LEU A 15 -9.26 7.63 1.44
N LEU A 16 -8.05 7.14 1.20
CA LEU A 16 -6.84 7.83 1.60
C LEU A 16 -6.71 9.15 0.79
N PRO A 17 -6.25 10.24 1.42
CA PRO A 17 -5.96 11.46 0.71
C PRO A 17 -4.83 11.26 -0.30
N SER A 18 -4.81 12.09 -1.34
CA SER A 18 -3.71 12.14 -2.30
C SER A 18 -2.39 12.38 -1.56
N GLY A 19 -1.36 11.61 -1.89
CA GLY A 19 -0.11 11.67 -1.16
C GLY A 19 0.82 10.49 -1.41
N VAL A 20 1.98 10.57 -0.77
CA VAL A 20 3.02 9.54 -0.80
C VAL A 20 2.90 8.69 0.46
N TYR A 21 2.79 7.38 0.29
CA TYR A 21 2.68 6.41 1.36
C TYR A 21 3.83 5.41 1.26
N PHE A 22 4.45 5.10 2.39
CA PHE A 22 5.46 4.04 2.49
C PHE A 22 4.84 2.82 3.17
N TYR A 23 5.08 1.64 2.62
CA TYR A 23 4.66 0.38 3.22
C TYR A 23 5.80 -0.63 3.21
N ARG A 24 5.74 -1.58 4.16
CA ARG A 24 6.72 -2.66 4.29
C ARG A 24 6.04 -4.00 4.10
N VAL A 25 6.56 -4.79 3.17
CA VAL A 25 6.18 -6.19 2.97
C VAL A 25 7.15 -7.07 3.75
N LYS A 26 6.63 -7.98 4.56
CA LYS A 26 7.41 -9.02 5.25
C LYS A 26 6.94 -10.41 4.81
N ALA A 27 7.88 -11.26 4.42
CA ALA A 27 7.62 -12.65 4.05
C ALA A 27 8.77 -13.53 4.55
N GLY A 28 8.61 -14.16 5.73
CA GLY A 28 9.69 -14.89 6.38
C GLY A 28 10.90 -13.99 6.66
N THR A 29 12.06 -14.36 6.12
CA THR A 29 13.31 -13.57 6.21
C THR A 29 13.36 -12.38 5.25
N TYR A 30 12.43 -12.30 4.28
CA TYR A 30 12.38 -11.21 3.31
C TYR A 30 11.64 -9.99 3.89
N SER A 31 12.23 -8.81 3.74
CA SER A 31 11.61 -7.53 4.05
C SER A 31 11.90 -6.53 2.95
N ALA A 32 10.86 -5.88 2.44
CA ALA A 32 10.98 -4.84 1.42
C ALA A 32 10.15 -3.62 1.79
N THR A 33 10.73 -2.44 1.63
CA THR A 33 10.03 -1.16 1.79
C THR A 33 9.72 -0.60 0.40
N LYS A 34 8.47 -0.21 0.17
CA LYS A 34 7.99 0.31 -1.11
C LYS A 34 7.24 1.63 -0.89
N LYS A 35 7.27 2.45 -1.93
CA LYS A 35 6.54 3.72 -2.01
C LYS A 35 5.30 3.53 -2.89
N MET A 36 4.17 4.06 -2.45
CA MET A 36 2.92 4.16 -3.20
C MET A 36 2.53 5.63 -3.32
N VAL A 37 2.07 6.04 -4.49
CA VAL A 37 1.56 7.39 -4.72
C VAL A 37 0.08 7.27 -5.02
N ILE A 38 -0.75 7.97 -4.24
CA ILE A 38 -2.18 8.09 -4.49
C ILE A 38 -2.41 9.45 -5.14
N LEU A 39 -2.94 9.42 -6.36
CA LEU A 39 -3.39 10.61 -7.10
C LEU A 39 -4.92 10.60 -7.12
N ARG A 40 -5.52 11.79 -7.04
CA ARG A 40 -6.96 11.99 -7.30
C ARG A 40 -7.17 12.35 -8.76
#